data_AF-A0A196SK14-F1
#
_entry.id   AF-A0A196SK14-F1
#
_cell.length_a   1.000
_cell.length_b   1.000
_cell.length_c   1.000
_cell.angle_alpha   90.00
_cell.angle_beta   90.00
_cell.angle_gamma   90.00
#
_symmetry.space_group_name_H-M   'P 1'
#
loop_
_entity.id
_entity.type
_entity.pdbx_description
1 polymer ?
#
loop_
_entity_poly.entity_id
_entity_poly.type
_entity_poly.pdbx_seq_one_letter_code
_entity_poly.pdbx_strand_id
1 'polypeptide(L)'
;MGKEKPHINLVVIGHVDAGKSTTTGHLIYACGGIDKRTIERFEKEANDIGKGSFKYAWVLDKMKAERERGITIDISLWKFQTEK
;
A
#
# COMPACT_ATOMS: atom_id res chain seq x y z
N MET A 1 -4.88 -30.94 -1.36
CA MET A 1 -5.72 -29.88 -0.75
C MET A 1 -4.80 -29.01 0.08
N GLY A 2 -4.53 -27.77 -0.34
CA GLY A 2 -3.73 -26.85 0.47
C GLY A 2 -4.46 -26.59 1.79
N LYS A 3 -3.77 -26.67 2.93
CA LYS A 3 -4.36 -26.33 4.22
C LYS A 3 -4.92 -24.91 4.16
N GLU A 4 -6.14 -24.73 4.64
CA GLU A 4 -6.76 -23.42 4.77
C GLU A 4 -5.90 -22.56 5.72
N LYS A 5 -5.44 -21.41 5.23
CA LYS A 5 -4.61 -20.50 6.03
C LYS A 5 -5.48 -19.77 7.05
N PRO A 6 -5.01 -19.60 8.30
CA PRO A 6 -5.73 -18.80 9.28
C PRO A 6 -6.00 -17.38 8.76
N HIS A 7 -7.25 -16.91 8.88
CA HIS A 7 -7.61 -15.55 8.50
C HIS A 7 -7.42 -14.59 9.69
N ILE A 8 -6.69 -13.50 9.46
CA ILE A 8 -6.43 -12.46 10.46
C ILE A 8 -6.81 -11.10 9.88
N ASN A 9 -7.48 -10.27 10.68
CA ASN A 9 -7.72 -8.87 10.36
C ASN A 9 -6.66 -8.00 11.05
N LEU A 10 -6.05 -7.08 10.31
CA LEU A 10 -5.01 -6.18 10.82
C LEU A 10 -5.43 -4.72 10.57
N VAL A 11 -5.22 -3.86 11.57
CA VAL A 11 -5.32 -2.41 11.44
C VAL A 11 -3.96 -1.79 11.74
N VAL A 12 -3.51 -0.85 10.91
CA VAL A 12 -2.23 -0.15 11.08
C VAL A 12 -2.52 1.29 11.51
N ILE A 13 -2.10 1.65 12.72
CA ILE A 13 -2.33 2.97 13.33
C ILE A 13 -1.01 3.62 13.73
N GLY A 14 -1.02 4.93 13.98
CA GLY A 14 0.17 5.70 14.36
C GLY A 14 0.15 7.15 13.87
N HIS A 15 1.18 7.90 14.27
CA HIS A 15 1.34 9.33 13.96
C HIS A 15 1.30 9.64 12.45
N VAL A 16 0.89 10.85 12.06
CA VAL A 16 0.64 11.27 10.67
C VAL A 16 1.83 10.93 9.75
N ASP A 17 3.05 11.23 10.20
CA ASP A 17 4.28 11.02 9.42
C ASP A 17 5.03 9.73 9.72
N ALA A 18 4.41 8.76 10.43
CA ALA A 18 5.04 7.49 10.77
C ALA A 18 5.19 6.51 9.58
N GLY A 19 4.82 6.92 8.36
CA GLY A 19 4.99 6.09 7.16
C GLY A 19 4.07 4.87 7.11
N LYS A 20 2.92 4.90 7.80
CA LYS A 20 1.96 3.78 7.88
C LYS A 20 1.59 3.21 6.52
N SER A 21 1.19 4.08 5.60
CA SER A 21 0.73 3.71 4.26
C SER A 21 1.88 3.15 3.41
N THR A 22 3.08 3.73 3.53
CA THR A 22 4.31 3.25 2.89
C THR A 22 4.67 1.84 3.36
N THR A 23 4.72 1.62 4.68
CA THR A 23 5.06 0.31 5.26
C THR A 23 4.03 -0.74 4.88
N THR A 24 2.74 -0.40 4.95
CA THR A 24 1.66 -1.33 4.62
C THR A 24 1.66 -1.69 3.13
N GLY A 25 1.81 -0.70 2.25
CA GLY A 25 1.93 -0.95 0.81
C GLY A 25 3.16 -1.78 0.45
N HIS A 26 4.28 -1.57 1.14
CA HIS A 26 5.48 -2.37 0.96
C HIS A 26 5.29 -3.82 1.42
N LEU A 27 4.61 -4.06 2.54
CA LEU A 27 4.26 -5.41 3.01
C LEU A 27 3.38 -6.15 1.99
N ILE A 28 2.35 -5.48 1.47
CA ILE A 28 1.47 -6.07 0.44
C ILE A 28 2.29 -6.45 -0.80
N TYR A 29 3.20 -5.59 -1.24
CA TYR A 29 4.10 -5.87 -2.37
C TYR A 29 5.04 -7.06 -2.08
N ALA A 30 5.71 -7.05 -0.92
CA ALA A 30 6.64 -8.11 -0.52
C ALA A 30 5.96 -9.48 -0.40
N CYS A 31 4.70 -9.51 0.03
CA CYS A 31 3.88 -10.71 0.10
C CYS A 31 3.24 -11.10 -1.25
N GLY A 32 3.60 -10.44 -2.35
CA GLY A 32 3.08 -10.75 -3.69
C GLY A 32 1.61 -10.36 -3.90
N GLY A 33 1.04 -9.53 -3.02
CA GLY A 33 -0.33 -9.02 -3.16
C GLY A 33 -0.49 -8.02 -4.30
N ILE A 34 0.62 -7.49 -4.84
CA ILE A 34 0.66 -6.55 -5.96
C ILE A 34 1.78 -6.92 -6.91
N ASP A 35 1.48 -6.87 -8.21
CA ASP A 35 2.45 -7.15 -9.25
C ASP A 35 3.46 -6.01 -9.44
N LYS A 36 4.65 -6.36 -9.91
CA LYS A 36 5.75 -5.42 -10.13
C LYS A 36 5.40 -4.31 -11.13
N ARG A 37 4.61 -4.60 -12.18
CA ARG A 37 4.25 -3.60 -13.21
C ARG A 37 3.34 -2.52 -12.63
N THR A 38 2.44 -2.89 -11.73
CA THR A 38 1.59 -1.94 -11.00
C THR A 38 2.42 -1.00 -10.13
N ILE A 39 3.42 -1.51 -9.41
CA ILE A 39 4.34 -0.68 -8.61
C ILE A 39 5.17 0.26 -9.50
N GLU A 40 5.69 -0.23 -10.63
CA GLU A 40 6.44 0.60 -11.59
C GLU A 40 5.58 1.73 -12.15
N ARG A 41 4.30 1.46 -12.44
CA ARG A 41 3.34 2.50 -12.85
C ARG A 41 3.14 3.53 -11.73
N PHE A 42 2.93 3.11 -10.50
CA PHE A 42 2.76 4.02 -9.36
C PHE A 42 4.01 4.84 -9.08
N GLU A 43 5.20 4.25 -9.25
CA GLU A 43 6.47 4.98 -9.15
C GLU A 43 6.54 6.10 -10.20
N LYS A 44 6.14 5.82 -11.45
CA LYS A 44 6.06 6.85 -12.49
C LYS A 44 5.05 7.95 -12.14
N GLU A 45 3.82 7.57 -11.79
CA GLU A 45 2.76 8.53 -11.42
C GLU A 45 3.17 9.41 -10.22
N ALA A 46 3.84 8.82 -9.23
CA ALA A 46 4.32 9.52 -8.06
C ALA A 46 5.48 10.46 -8.40
N ASN A 47 6.40 10.04 -9.28
CA ASN A 47 7.49 10.87 -9.78
C ASN A 47 6.96 12.08 -10.58
N ASP A 48 5.95 11.88 -11.43
CA ASP A 48 5.35 12.92 -12.27
C ASP A 48 4.76 14.08 -11.45
N ILE A 49 4.36 13.82 -10.20
CA ILE A 49 3.86 14.85 -9.26
C ILE A 49 4.86 15.25 -8.17
N GLY A 50 6.14 14.87 -8.30
CA GLY A 50 7.20 15.21 -7.36
C GLY A 50 7.19 14.44 -6.03
N LYS A 51 6.48 13.32 -5.96
CA LYS A 51 6.31 12.47 -4.77
C LYS A 51 6.85 11.05 -4.95
N GLY A 52 7.93 10.87 -5.70
CA GLY A 52 8.51 9.56 -6.03
C GLY A 52 8.70 8.60 -4.84
N SER A 53 9.00 9.13 -3.65
CA SER A 53 9.15 8.34 -2.42
C SER A 53 7.86 7.68 -1.93
N PHE A 54 6.70 8.06 -2.45
CA PHE A 54 5.38 7.59 -2.00
C PHE A 54 4.82 6.42 -2.83
N LYS A 55 5.62 5.82 -3.72
CA LYS A 55 5.16 4.73 -4.61
C LYS A 55 4.45 3.57 -3.90
N TYR A 56 4.82 3.25 -2.66
CA TYR A 56 4.14 2.22 -1.88
C TYR A 56 2.86 2.72 -1.20
N ALA A 57 2.77 4.00 -0.83
CA ALA A 57 1.53 4.57 -0.30
C ALA A 57 0.42 4.60 -1.36
N TRP A 58 0.78 4.75 -2.65
CA TRP A 58 -0.15 4.76 -3.79
C TRP A 58 -0.97 3.47 -3.96
N VAL A 59 -0.50 2.37 -3.35
CA VAL A 59 -1.25 1.12 -3.24
C VAL A 59 -2.57 1.32 -2.49
N LEU A 60 -2.53 2.13 -1.44
CA LEU A 60 -3.64 2.38 -0.53
C LEU A 60 -4.39 3.67 -0.89
N ASP A 61 -3.66 4.69 -1.34
CA ASP A 61 -4.21 6.00 -1.68
C ASP A 61 -4.82 5.97 -3.09
N LYS A 62 -6.15 5.82 -3.14
CA LYS A 62 -6.91 5.71 -4.39
C LYS A 62 -7.49 7.06 -4.83
N MET A 63 -7.71 7.97 -3.89
CA MET A 63 -8.27 9.28 -4.22
C MET A 63 -7.17 10.22 -4.73
N LYS A 64 -7.51 11.03 -5.75
CA LYS A 64 -6.62 12.07 -6.26
C LYS A 64 -6.18 13.03 -5.15
N ALA A 65 -7.11 13.40 -4.25
CA ALA A 65 -6.83 14.27 -3.12
C ALA A 65 -5.81 13.68 -2.13
N GLU A 66 -5.83 12.35 -1.89
CA GLU A 66 -4.85 11.69 -1.03
C GLU A 66 -3.45 11.77 -1.63
N ARG A 67 -3.32 11.48 -2.93
CA ARG A 67 -2.04 11.53 -3.66
C ARG A 67 -1.48 12.95 -3.74
N GLU A 68 -2.33 13.93 -4.03
CA GLU A 68 -1.95 15.34 -4.09
C GLU A 68 -1.54 15.90 -2.72
N ARG A 69 -2.21 15.50 -1.64
CA ARG A 69 -1.90 15.99 -0.28
C ARG A 69 -0.86 15.15 0.44
N GLY A 70 -0.65 13.89 0.05
CA GLY A 70 0.27 12.96 0.70
C GLY A 70 -0.24 12.45 2.06
N ILE A 71 -1.56 12.47 2.26
CA ILE A 71 -2.22 11.98 3.47
C ILE A 71 -3.32 11.00 3.08
N THR A 72 -3.46 9.93 3.84
CA THR A 72 -4.57 8.98 3.70
C THR A 72 -5.83 9.60 4.32
N ILE A 73 -6.91 9.67 3.53
CA ILE A 73 -8.20 10.27 3.89
C ILE A 73 -9.23 9.17 4.16
N ASP A 74 -9.20 8.11 3.36
CA ASP A 74 -10.15 7.00 3.45
C ASP A 74 -9.45 5.66 3.79
N ILE A 75 -10.21 4.75 4.39
CA ILE A 75 -9.71 3.43 4.76
C ILE A 75 -9.73 2.52 3.54
N SER A 76 -8.56 1.98 3.19
CA SER A 76 -8.44 0.97 2.13
C SER A 76 -8.40 -0.44 2.72
N LEU A 77 -9.30 -1.32 2.27
CA LEU A 77 -9.27 -2.75 2.58
C LEU A 77 -8.44 -3.51 1.55
N TRP A 78 -7.42 -4.23 2.03
CA TRP A 78 -6.59 -5.10 1.20
C TRP A 78 -6.48 -6.49 1.83
N LYS A 79 -6.33 -7.50 0.96
CA LYS A 79 -6.06 -8.88 1.35
C LYS A 79 -4.74 -9.30 0.70
N PHE A 80 -3.85 -9.89 1.48
CA PHE A 80 -2.61 -10.49 1.01
C PHE A 80 -2.38 -11.79 1.79
N GLN A 81 -1.47 -12.63 1.30
CA GLN A 81 -1.14 -13.91 1.93
C GLN A 81 0.35 -13.95 2.27
N THR A 82 0.68 -14.60 3.39
CA THR A 82 2.05 -14.97 3.73
C THR A 82 2.36 -16.38 3.22
N GLU A 83 3.64 -16.77 3.21
CA GLU A 83 4.03 -18.15 2.91
C GLU A 83 3.55 -19.16 3.97
N LYS A 84 3.40 -18.68 5.21
CA LYS A 84 2.82 -19.43 6.34
C LYS A 84 1.30 -19.30 6.36
#